data_AF-A0A2S2Q725-F1
#
_entry.id   AF-A0A2S2Q725-F1
#
_cell.length_a   1.000
_cell.length_b   1.000
_cell.length_c   1.000
_cell.angle_alpha   90.00
_cell.angle_beta   90.00
_cell.angle_gamma   90.00
#
_symmetry.space_group_name_H-M   'P 1'
#
loop_
_entity.id
_entity.type
_entity.pdbx_description
1 polymer ?
#
loop_
_entity_poly.entity_id
_entity_poly.type
_entity_poly.pdbx_seq_one_letter_code
_entity_poly.pdbx_strand_id
1 'polypeptide(L)'
;MGCLKRMLRKSHKPLEQIIKRYNEICSLKSNTKIINRAPYFSGLHNHGPIMSSSIKGKQFTTLILKNMTIKTHMERVLSRYLYSYFLTQDKKIVKILNIIMNENSDVILICKIFDQKYELFMKPIKSIELDIYVVKNLSENFHT
;
A
#
# COMPACT_ATOMS: atom_id res chain seq x y z
N MET A 1 -7.79 -36.58 4.56
CA MET A 1 -6.88 -36.37 5.70
C MET A 1 -7.50 -35.36 6.67
N GLY A 2 -7.45 -35.61 7.98
CA GLY A 2 -8.08 -34.75 9.00
C GLY A 2 -7.38 -33.40 9.21
N CYS A 3 -8.13 -32.41 9.71
CA CYS A 3 -7.70 -31.01 9.87
C CYS A 3 -6.42 -30.85 10.72
N LEU A 4 -6.27 -31.62 11.80
CA LEU A 4 -5.08 -31.57 12.65
C LEU A 4 -3.80 -32.05 11.95
N LYS A 5 -3.90 -33.12 11.13
CA LYS A 5 -2.73 -33.67 10.44
C LYS A 5 -2.14 -32.66 9.44
N ARG A 6 -2.96 -31.78 8.87
CA ARG A 6 -2.53 -30.71 7.95
C ARG A 6 -1.74 -29.60 8.66
N MET A 7 -1.88 -29.47 9.98
CA MET A 7 -1.14 -28.48 10.77
C MET A 7 0.27 -28.97 11.14
N LEU A 8 0.56 -30.27 10.96
CA LEU A 8 1.85 -30.86 11.25
C LEU A 8 2.75 -30.81 9.99
N ARG A 9 3.96 -30.25 10.13
CA ARG A 9 4.95 -30.24 9.02
C ARG A 9 6.02 -31.31 9.17
N LYS A 10 6.58 -31.47 10.37
CA LYS A 10 7.59 -32.49 10.74
C LYS A 10 7.13 -33.20 12.01
N SER A 11 7.59 -34.42 12.23
CA SER A 11 7.25 -35.24 13.41
C SER A 11 7.73 -34.67 14.74
N HIS A 12 8.66 -33.70 14.71
CA HIS A 12 9.20 -33.07 15.91
C HIS A 12 8.19 -32.11 16.56
N LYS A 13 7.91 -32.30 17.86
CA LYS A 13 7.06 -31.43 18.70
C LYS A 13 5.66 -31.18 18.09
N PRO A 14 4.87 -32.25 17.84
CA PRO A 14 3.60 -32.14 17.11
C PRO A 14 2.56 -31.28 17.84
N LEU A 15 2.45 -31.40 19.17
CA LEU A 15 1.51 -30.62 19.97
C LEU A 15 1.84 -29.12 19.94
N GLU A 16 3.13 -28.77 20.09
CA GLU A 16 3.59 -27.39 20.05
C GLU A 16 3.32 -26.75 18.68
N GLN A 17 3.51 -27.50 17.58
CA GLN A 17 3.16 -27.03 16.23
C GLN A 17 1.67 -26.72 16.09
N ILE A 18 0.79 -27.57 16.63
CA ILE A 18 -0.66 -27.38 16.56
C ILE A 18 -1.08 -26.15 17.36
N ILE A 19 -0.60 -26.01 18.60
CA ILE A 19 -0.93 -24.86 19.47
C ILE A 19 -0.47 -23.55 18.82
N LYS A 20 0.77 -23.50 18.33
CA LYS A 20 1.31 -22.30 17.65
C LYS A 20 0.47 -21.90 16.44
N ARG A 21 0.15 -22.85 15.55
CA ARG A 21 -0.68 -22.59 14.37
C ARG A 21 -2.12 -22.21 14.69
N TYR A 22 -2.71 -22.84 15.69
CA TYR A 22 -4.06 -22.49 16.14
C TYR A 22 -4.10 -21.05 16.65
N ASN A 23 -3.12 -20.67 17.48
CA ASN A 23 -2.97 -19.31 17.98
C ASN A 23 -2.77 -18.30 16.85
N GLU A 24 -1.91 -18.59 15.86
CA GLU A 24 -1.75 -17.75 14.67
C GLU A 24 -3.09 -17.51 13.96
N ILE A 25 -3.88 -18.56 13.72
CA ILE A 25 -5.21 -18.46 13.08
C ILE A 25 -6.16 -17.60 13.92
N CYS A 26 -6.20 -17.80 15.24
CA CYS A 26 -7.04 -17.02 16.14
C CYS A 26 -6.64 -15.54 16.17
N SER A 27 -5.34 -15.24 16.20
CA SER A 27 -4.84 -13.86 16.18
C SER A 27 -5.17 -13.14 14.86
N LEU A 28 -5.05 -13.83 13.72
CA LEU A 28 -5.40 -13.28 12.40
C LEU A 28 -6.90 -13.01 12.24
N LYS A 29 -7.76 -13.78 12.93
CA LYS A 29 -9.22 -13.59 12.93
C LYS A 29 -9.68 -12.44 13.82
N SER A 30 -8.79 -11.79 14.57
CA SER A 30 -9.18 -10.66 15.41
C SER A 30 -9.67 -9.52 14.51
N ASN A 31 -10.98 -9.28 14.57
CA ASN A 31 -11.65 -8.21 13.83
C ASN A 31 -11.00 -6.88 14.20
N THR A 32 -10.30 -6.27 13.26
CA THR A 32 -9.91 -4.88 13.37
C THR A 32 -11.21 -4.09 13.56
N LYS A 33 -11.39 -3.45 14.73
CA LYS A 33 -12.56 -2.60 14.95
C LYS A 33 -12.50 -1.46 13.93
N ILE A 34 -13.41 -1.51 12.96
CA ILE A 34 -13.54 -0.56 11.86
C ILE A 34 -14.07 0.77 12.46
N ILE A 35 -13.20 1.62 13.04
CA ILE A 35 -13.59 2.95 13.54
C ILE A 35 -13.86 3.90 12.37
N ASN A 36 -15.10 4.29 12.08
CA ASN A 36 -15.41 5.23 10.99
C ASN A 36 -14.90 6.64 11.33
N ARG A 37 -13.74 7.02 10.77
CA ARG A 37 -13.23 8.39 10.81
C ARG A 37 -13.17 8.95 9.39
N ALA A 38 -13.52 10.22 9.25
CA ALA A 38 -13.36 10.96 8.00
C ALA A 38 -11.86 11.05 7.64
N PRO A 39 -11.52 11.10 6.34
CA PRO A 39 -10.15 11.35 5.90
C PRO A 39 -9.66 12.70 6.44
N TYR A 40 -8.39 12.74 6.85
CA TYR A 40 -7.75 13.95 7.36
C TYR A 40 -6.47 14.24 6.58
N PHE A 41 -6.16 15.52 6.37
CA PHE A 41 -4.99 15.97 5.63
C PHE A 41 -4.01 16.71 6.53
N SER A 42 -2.72 16.58 6.26
CA SER A 42 -1.69 17.40 6.93
C SER A 42 -0.52 17.74 6.02
N GLY A 43 0.24 18.77 6.43
CA GLY A 43 1.40 19.26 5.69
C GLY A 43 0.99 19.96 4.39
N LEU A 44 0.22 21.04 4.50
CA LEU A 44 -0.16 21.90 3.38
C LEU A 44 1.09 22.39 2.63
N HIS A 45 1.09 22.31 1.30
CA HIS A 45 2.19 22.78 0.46
C HIS A 45 1.73 23.19 -0.94
N ASN A 46 2.63 23.79 -1.72
CA ASN A 46 2.39 24.20 -3.12
C ASN A 46 3.47 23.68 -4.09
N HIS A 47 4.34 22.77 -3.67
CA HIS A 47 5.53 22.34 -4.44
C HIS A 47 5.35 21.01 -5.18
N GLY A 48 4.17 20.40 -5.15
CA GLY A 48 3.91 19.12 -5.83
C GLY A 48 3.55 19.34 -7.30
N PRO A 49 3.75 18.32 -8.16
CA PRO A 49 3.37 18.39 -9.56
C PRO A 49 1.85 18.57 -9.71
N ILE A 50 1.42 19.30 -10.73
CA ILE A 50 0.02 19.50 -11.11
C ILE A 50 -0.11 19.18 -12.60
N MET A 51 -1.08 18.34 -12.97
CA MET A 51 -1.17 17.80 -14.33
C MET A 51 -1.76 18.77 -15.35
N SER A 52 -2.60 19.71 -14.91
CA SER A 52 -3.17 20.77 -15.77
C SER A 52 -3.67 21.95 -14.93
N SER A 53 -3.89 23.10 -15.57
CA SER A 53 -4.56 24.26 -14.97
C SER A 53 -5.99 23.99 -14.49
N SER A 54 -6.57 22.85 -14.87
CA SER A 54 -7.92 22.43 -14.49
C SER A 54 -8.00 21.83 -13.08
N ILE A 55 -6.92 21.22 -12.57
CA ILE A 55 -6.91 20.66 -11.21
C ILE A 55 -6.63 21.79 -10.22
N LYS A 56 -7.70 22.35 -9.67
CA LYS A 56 -7.64 23.35 -8.59
C LYS A 56 -7.82 22.68 -7.24
N GLY A 57 -7.00 23.04 -6.27
CA GLY A 57 -7.11 22.52 -4.93
C GLY A 57 -5.89 22.79 -4.05
N LYS A 58 -6.02 22.49 -2.77
CA LYS A 58 -4.93 22.57 -1.79
C LYS A 58 -4.13 21.27 -1.83
N GLN A 59 -2.81 21.36 -1.83
CA GLN A 59 -1.94 20.18 -1.86
C GLN A 59 -1.42 19.84 -0.46
N PHE A 60 -1.22 18.56 -0.18
CA PHE A 60 -0.84 18.05 1.14
C PHE A 60 0.23 16.98 1.04
N THR A 61 1.14 16.93 2.03
CA THR A 61 2.15 15.87 2.09
C THR A 61 1.59 14.56 2.63
N THR A 62 0.48 14.62 3.37
CA THR A 62 -0.07 13.46 4.07
C THR A 62 -1.58 13.39 3.97
N LEU A 63 -2.10 12.22 3.60
CA LEU A 63 -3.50 11.83 3.74
C LEU A 63 -3.60 10.71 4.77
N ILE A 64 -4.33 10.97 5.85
CA ILE A 64 -4.65 9.99 6.89
C ILE A 64 -6.03 9.44 6.59
N LEU A 65 -6.05 8.19 6.15
CA LEU A 65 -7.26 7.39 6.03
C LEU A 65 -7.46 6.58 7.31
N LYS A 66 -8.63 5.96 7.41
CA LYS A 66 -9.04 5.14 8.55
C LYS A 66 -8.02 4.07 8.97
N ASN A 67 -7.51 3.31 7.98
CA ASN A 67 -6.67 2.13 8.20
C ASN A 67 -5.26 2.30 7.65
N MET A 68 -4.96 3.42 6.99
CA MET A 68 -3.67 3.64 6.35
C MET A 68 -3.33 5.13 6.31
N THR A 69 -2.05 5.44 6.23
CA THR A 69 -1.56 6.80 6.02
C THR A 69 -0.77 6.83 4.73
N ILE A 70 -1.12 7.75 3.85
CA ILE A 70 -0.41 8.01 2.60
C ILE A 70 0.48 9.21 2.82
N LYS A 71 1.76 9.07 2.52
CA LYS A 71 2.73 10.17 2.58
C LYS A 71 3.41 10.35 1.23
N THR A 72 3.48 11.59 0.78
CA THR A 72 4.31 12.02 -0.34
C THR A 72 5.54 12.73 0.22
N HIS A 73 6.69 12.48 -0.41
CA HIS A 73 7.95 13.07 0.01
C HIS A 73 8.02 14.56 -0.37
N MET A 74 8.59 15.36 0.53
CA MET A 74 9.11 16.69 0.23
C MET A 74 10.62 16.66 0.45
N GLU A 75 11.37 17.15 -0.55
CA GLU A 75 12.81 16.95 -0.77
C GLU A 75 13.75 17.61 0.25
N ARG A 76 13.35 17.79 1.52
CA ARG A 76 14.06 18.66 2.44
C ARG A 76 14.73 18.05 3.66
N VAL A 77 14.75 16.73 3.85
CA VAL A 77 15.64 16.13 4.87
C VAL A 77 16.19 14.79 4.42
N LEU A 78 17.52 14.72 4.39
CA LEU A 78 18.36 13.54 4.15
C LEU A 78 18.19 12.51 5.28
N SER A 79 17.01 11.90 5.41
CA SER A 79 16.88 10.61 6.07
C SER A 79 15.54 9.99 5.69
N ARG A 80 15.63 8.94 4.85
CA ARG A 80 14.55 7.99 4.51
C ARG A 80 13.58 8.47 3.43
N TYR A 81 13.78 7.95 2.22
CA TYR A 81 12.86 8.02 1.09
C TYR A 81 11.50 7.37 1.45
N LEU A 82 10.53 8.18 1.88
CA LEU A 82 9.14 7.73 2.07
C LEU A 82 8.36 7.99 0.78
N TYR A 83 8.24 6.95 -0.02
CA TYR A 83 7.36 6.93 -1.18
C TYR A 83 6.18 6.00 -0.90
N SER A 84 4.98 6.48 -1.18
CA SER A 84 3.78 5.65 -1.15
C SER A 84 3.54 5.05 -2.54
N TYR A 85 3.37 3.74 -2.58
CA TYR A 85 3.07 2.98 -3.80
C TYR A 85 1.78 2.21 -3.61
N PHE A 86 0.97 2.13 -4.66
CA PHE A 86 -0.27 1.36 -4.66
C PHE A 86 -0.37 0.39 -5.81
N LEU A 87 -1.09 -0.71 -5.57
CA LEU A 87 -1.56 -1.62 -6.59
C LEU A 87 -3.02 -1.28 -6.89
N THR A 88 -3.30 -0.93 -8.14
CA THR A 88 -4.66 -0.68 -8.64
C THR A 88 -5.43 -1.98 -8.88
N GLN A 89 -6.75 -1.89 -9.03
CA GLN A 89 -7.60 -3.05 -9.38
C GLN A 89 -7.17 -3.68 -10.71
N ASP A 90 -6.71 -2.88 -11.66
CA ASP A 90 -6.15 -3.32 -12.95
C ASP A 90 -4.72 -3.89 -12.84
N LYS A 91 -4.26 -4.19 -11.62
CA LYS A 91 -2.92 -4.70 -11.32
C LYS A 91 -1.77 -3.80 -11.81
N LYS A 92 -2.01 -2.51 -12.03
CA LYS A 92 -0.95 -1.52 -12.29
C LYS A 92 -0.38 -1.01 -10.98
N ILE A 93 0.94 -0.83 -10.92
CA ILE A 93 1.63 -0.31 -9.75
C ILE A 93 1.90 1.17 -9.97
N VAL A 94 1.44 1.99 -9.04
CA VAL A 94 1.54 3.46 -9.12
C VAL A 94 2.38 4.01 -7.98
N LYS A 95 3.17 5.04 -8.29
CA LYS A 95 3.86 5.89 -7.32
C LYS A 95 3.07 7.18 -7.14
N ILE A 96 2.73 7.52 -5.90
CA ILE A 96 2.03 8.76 -5.58
C ILE A 96 3.03 9.89 -5.48
N LEU A 97 2.72 11.01 -6.14
CA LEU A 97 3.57 12.18 -6.25
C LEU A 97 2.94 13.42 -5.62
N ASN A 98 1.61 13.51 -5.64
CA ASN A 98 0.90 14.60 -4.99
C ASN A 98 -0.45 14.14 -4.44
N ILE A 99 -0.92 14.85 -3.40
CA ILE A 99 -2.23 14.66 -2.80
C ILE A 99 -2.92 16.02 -2.83
N ILE A 100 -4.07 16.09 -3.47
CA ILE A 100 -4.82 17.34 -3.66
C ILE A 100 -6.23 17.16 -3.08
N MET A 101 -6.69 18.15 -2.34
CA MET A 101 -8.10 18.30 -2.00
C MET A 101 -8.70 19.39 -2.88
N ASN A 102 -9.67 19.03 -3.71
CA ASN A 102 -10.36 19.98 -4.59
C ASN A 102 -11.38 20.84 -3.80
N GLU A 103 -12.03 21.77 -4.49
CA GLU A 103 -13.05 22.65 -3.90
C GLU A 103 -14.30 21.88 -3.42
N ASN A 104 -14.60 20.73 -4.03
CA ASN A 104 -15.69 19.84 -3.64
C ASN A 104 -15.33 18.90 -2.47
N SER A 105 -14.15 19.05 -1.88
CA SER A 105 -13.60 18.18 -0.83
C SER A 105 -13.29 16.73 -1.27
N ASP A 106 -13.16 16.49 -2.57
CA ASP A 106 -12.67 15.21 -3.11
C ASP A 106 -11.15 15.10 -2.98
N VAL A 107 -10.68 13.87 -2.79
CA VAL A 107 -9.26 13.55 -2.75
C VAL A 107 -8.80 13.14 -4.15
N ILE A 108 -7.82 13.87 -4.69
CA ILE A 108 -7.19 13.58 -5.97
C ILE A 108 -5.74 13.19 -5.71
N LEU A 109 -5.32 12.03 -6.22
CA LEU A 109 -3.95 11.54 -6.09
C LEU A 109 -3.24 11.68 -7.42
N ILE A 110 -2.22 12.52 -7.51
CA ILE A 110 -1.38 12.57 -8.72
C ILE A 110 -0.35 11.47 -8.61
N CYS A 111 -0.30 10.60 -9.60
CA CYS A 111 0.56 9.44 -9.62
C CYS A 111 1.25 9.22 -10.97
N LYS A 112 2.27 8.36 -10.96
CA LYS A 112 2.94 7.82 -12.15
C LYS A 112 2.89 6.29 -12.09
N ILE A 113 2.82 5.64 -13.24
CA ILE A 113 2.71 4.19 -13.36
C ILE A 113 4.10 3.60 -13.59
N PHE A 114 4.38 2.40 -13.08
CA PHE A 114 5.55 1.64 -13.50
C PHE A 114 5.23 0.80 -14.74
N ASP A 115 6.03 0.95 -15.79
CA ASP A 115 5.82 0.25 -17.07
C ASP A 115 6.23 -1.22 -16.99
N GLN A 116 7.17 -1.54 -16.10
CA GLN A 116 7.71 -2.89 -15.95
C GLN A 116 7.51 -3.39 -14.52
N LYS A 117 7.02 -4.63 -14.40
CA LYS A 117 6.92 -5.37 -13.14
C LYS A 117 7.33 -6.83 -13.32
N TYR A 118 7.99 -7.38 -12.32
CA TYR A 118 8.53 -8.73 -12.31
C TYR A 118 8.21 -9.42 -10.98
N GLU A 119 8.22 -10.74 -10.97
CA GLU A 119 8.14 -11.54 -9.76
C GLU A 119 9.43 -11.38 -8.92
N LEU A 120 9.28 -11.12 -7.62
CA LEU A 120 10.40 -11.10 -6.66
C LEU A 120 10.97 -12.50 -6.42
N PHE A 121 10.11 -13.51 -6.37
CA PHE A 121 10.50 -14.91 -6.19
C PHE A 121 9.49 -15.86 -6.87
N MET A 122 9.97 -17.06 -7.23
CA MET A 122 9.19 -18.11 -7.92
C MET A 122 8.76 -19.25 -6.99
N LYS A 123 9.53 -19.49 -5.92
CA LYS A 123 9.33 -20.60 -4.97
C LYS A 123 9.21 -20.05 -3.55
N PRO A 124 8.43 -20.70 -2.67
CA PRO A 124 7.59 -21.89 -2.92
C PRO A 124 6.30 -21.60 -3.71
N ILE A 125 5.90 -20.33 -3.80
CA ILE A 125 4.81 -19.82 -4.63
C ILE A 125 5.34 -18.61 -5.39
N LYS A 126 4.81 -18.33 -6.58
CA LYS A 126 5.18 -17.13 -7.32
C LYS A 126 4.69 -15.89 -6.56
N SER A 127 5.59 -14.95 -6.34
CA SER A 127 5.30 -13.68 -5.64
C SER A 127 4.16 -12.86 -6.27
N ILE A 128 3.93 -12.98 -7.58
CA ILE A 128 2.81 -12.32 -8.26
C ILE A 128 1.44 -12.76 -7.74
N GLU A 129 1.31 -14.03 -7.35
CA GLU A 129 0.08 -14.60 -6.77
C GLU A 129 -0.20 -14.02 -5.38
N LEU A 130 0.82 -13.42 -4.76
CA LEU A 130 0.75 -12.74 -3.47
C LEU A 130 0.72 -11.22 -3.62
N ASP A 131 0.58 -10.70 -4.85
CA ASP A 131 0.67 -9.28 -5.17
C ASP A 131 1.99 -8.61 -4.74
N ILE A 132 3.09 -9.38 -4.80
CA ILE A 132 4.45 -8.91 -4.53
C ILE A 132 5.22 -8.80 -5.84
N TYR A 133 5.76 -7.62 -6.12
CA TYR A 133 6.40 -7.29 -7.39
C TYR A 133 7.71 -6.54 -7.20
N VAL A 134 8.63 -6.71 -8.15
CA VAL A 134 9.76 -5.81 -8.39
C VAL A 134 9.40 -4.93 -9.57
N VAL A 135 9.48 -3.61 -9.41
CA VAL A 135 9.09 -2.65 -10.47
C VAL A 135 10.28 -1.88 -11.02
N LYS A 136 10.22 -1.53 -12.30
CA LYS A 136 11.20 -0.70 -13.02
C LYS A 136 10.48 0.26 -13.96
N ASN A 137 11.20 1.31 -14.36
CA ASN A 137 10.79 2.34 -15.33
C ASN A 137 9.48 3.03 -14.92
N LEU A 138 9.62 4.16 -14.24
CA LEU A 138 8.50 5.01 -13.89
C LEU A 138 8.11 5.85 -15.12
N SER A 139 6.84 5.83 -15.49
CA SER A 139 6.30 6.54 -16.64
C SER A 139 6.57 8.05 -16.58
N GLU A 140 6.66 8.70 -17.73
CA GLU A 140 6.77 10.15 -17.79
C GLU A 140 5.42 10.85 -17.54
N ASN A 141 4.34 10.22 -18.00
CA ASN A 141 2.98 10.72 -17.90
C ASN A 141 2.44 10.65 -16.47
N PHE A 142 1.78 11.73 -16.05
CA PHE A 142 1.01 11.74 -14.81
C PHE A 142 -0.35 11.07 -15.00
N HIS A 143 -0.96 10.64 -13.91
CA HIS A 143 -2.30 10.08 -13.85
C HIS A 143 -2.97 10.55 -12.55
N THR A 144 -4.30 10.52 -12.50
CA THR A 144 -5.12 10.87 -11.32
C THR A 144 -6.03 9.73 -10.92
#